data_AF-J3HPP0-F1
#
_entry.id   AF-J3HPP0-F1
#
_cell.length_a   1.000
_cell.length_b   1.000
_cell.length_c   1.000
_cell.angle_alpha   90.00
_cell.angle_beta   90.00
_cell.angle_gamma   90.00
#
_symmetry.space_group_name_H-M   'P 1'
#
loop_
_entity.id
_entity.type
_entity.pdbx_description
1 polymer ?
#
loop_
_entity_poly.entity_id
_entity_poly.type
_entity_poly.pdbx_seq_one_letter_code
_entity_poly.pdbx_strand_id
1 'polypeptide(L)'
;MHHLLLAAAVSLFLTSSASEDVIDADLVAQLAMTPTFAIGQVGLVGHISHGEQVYRRILRSPSGFRIFAELLRGRVATTEARLYAACGIRHLAPAAFDGMTRELRAAGSSASVLYTDILRRESIGERGGLLDRIKKNGCNASYHLHH
;
A
#
# COMPACT_ATOMS: atom_id res chain seq x y z
N MET A 1 -65.75 -18.05 3.33
CA MET A 1 -64.91 -17.10 4.09
C MET A 1 -63.98 -17.90 5.00
N HIS A 2 -62.68 -17.78 4.79
CA HIS A 2 -61.54 -17.80 5.73
C HIS A 2 -60.28 -18.23 4.96
N HIS A 3 -59.56 -17.20 4.50
CA HIS A 3 -58.21 -17.24 3.95
C HIS A 3 -57.20 -17.59 5.07
N LEU A 4 -56.09 -18.27 4.76
CA LEU A 4 -54.80 -18.17 5.47
C LEU A 4 -53.81 -19.16 4.79
N LEU A 5 -52.57 -18.88 4.45
CA LEU A 5 -51.75 -17.66 4.36
C LEU A 5 -50.49 -18.08 3.56
N LEU A 6 -50.03 -17.23 2.63
CA LEU A 6 -48.79 -17.42 1.86
C LEU A 6 -47.57 -17.45 2.81
N ALA A 7 -46.64 -18.37 2.58
CA ALA A 7 -45.26 -18.27 3.08
C ALA A 7 -44.41 -17.52 2.06
N ALA A 8 -44.15 -16.23 2.29
CA ALA A 8 -43.18 -15.45 1.52
C ALA A 8 -41.78 -15.70 2.08
N ALA A 9 -40.94 -16.42 1.32
CA ALA A 9 -39.52 -16.51 1.60
C ALA A 9 -38.83 -15.18 1.25
N VAL A 10 -38.55 -14.37 2.27
CA VAL A 10 -37.77 -13.13 2.11
C VAL A 10 -36.28 -13.52 2.07
N SER A 11 -35.74 -13.71 0.88
CA SER A 11 -34.30 -13.82 0.67
C SER A 11 -33.64 -12.47 0.93
N LEU A 12 -33.09 -12.32 2.12
CA LEU A 12 -32.38 -11.13 2.58
C LEU A 12 -30.96 -11.10 1.98
N PHE A 13 -30.82 -10.69 0.72
CA PHE A 13 -29.52 -10.29 0.18
C PHE A 13 -29.22 -8.85 0.62
N LEU A 14 -28.58 -8.68 1.78
CA LEU A 14 -27.95 -7.41 2.14
C LEU A 14 -26.68 -7.23 1.30
N THR A 15 -26.79 -6.50 0.19
CA THR A 15 -25.63 -5.96 -0.52
C THR A 15 -25.13 -4.73 0.25
N SER A 16 -24.11 -4.90 1.08
CA SER A 16 -23.36 -3.79 1.67
C SER A 16 -21.99 -3.71 1.01
N SER A 17 -21.88 -2.88 -0.04
CA SER A 17 -20.61 -2.63 -0.76
C SER A 17 -20.19 -1.16 -0.70
N ALA A 18 -21.07 -0.27 -0.25
CA ALA A 18 -20.85 1.19 -0.29
C ALA A 18 -19.94 1.71 0.83
N SER A 19 -19.85 1.02 1.97
CA SER A 19 -18.99 1.42 3.09
C SER A 19 -17.52 1.09 2.87
N GLU A 20 -17.23 -0.01 2.18
CA GLU A 20 -15.86 -0.45 1.90
C GLU A 20 -15.16 0.49 0.90
N ASP A 21 -15.87 0.92 -0.15
CA ASP A 21 -15.33 1.85 -1.16
C ASP A 21 -14.96 3.22 -0.56
N VAL A 22 -15.74 3.72 0.40
CA VAL A 22 -15.46 5.01 1.07
C VAL A 22 -14.20 4.91 1.94
N ILE A 23 -14.03 3.81 2.68
CA ILE A 23 -12.83 3.57 3.49
C ILE A 23 -11.60 3.42 2.60
N ASP A 24 -11.71 2.67 1.51
CA ASP A 24 -10.62 2.49 0.56
C ASP A 24 -10.18 3.84 -0.05
N ALA A 25 -11.12 4.72 -0.43
CA ALA A 25 -10.81 6.04 -0.98
C ALA A 25 -10.08 6.95 0.03
N ASP A 26 -10.49 6.95 1.30
CA ASP A 26 -9.82 7.71 2.36
C ASP A 26 -8.40 7.20 2.62
N LEU A 27 -8.21 5.88 2.71
CA LEU A 27 -6.89 5.28 2.86
C LEU A 27 -5.98 5.57 1.66
N VAL A 28 -6.52 5.56 0.44
CA VAL A 28 -5.80 5.96 -0.77
C VAL A 28 -5.32 7.40 -0.65
N ALA A 29 -6.21 8.33 -0.28
CA ALA A 29 -5.89 9.76 -0.16
C ALA A 29 -4.80 10.02 0.90
N GLN A 30 -4.89 9.35 2.05
CA GLN A 30 -3.88 9.44 3.11
C GLN A 30 -2.52 8.94 2.64
N LEU A 31 -2.47 7.78 1.97
CA LEU A 31 -1.21 7.20 1.54
C LEU A 31 -0.60 7.97 0.36
N ALA A 32 -1.42 8.43 -0.59
CA ALA A 32 -0.99 9.13 -1.80
C ALA A 32 -0.15 10.38 -1.51
N MET A 33 -0.40 11.04 -0.37
CA MET A 33 0.26 12.29 0.01
C MET A 33 1.40 12.10 1.02
N THR A 34 1.79 10.86 1.33
CA THR A 34 2.79 10.60 2.37
C THR A 34 4.16 11.18 1.97
N PRO A 35 4.85 11.94 2.85
CA PRO A 35 6.10 12.60 2.51
C PRO A 35 7.34 11.73 2.74
N THR A 36 7.18 10.61 3.44
CA THR A 36 8.29 9.72 3.84
C THR A 36 7.91 8.26 3.68
N PHE A 37 8.81 7.47 3.12
CA PHE A 37 8.71 6.01 3.12
C PHE A 37 9.41 5.45 4.36
N ALA A 38 8.73 4.61 5.13
CA ALA A 38 9.25 4.03 6.38
C ALA A 38 8.59 2.68 6.63
N ILE A 39 9.39 1.66 6.97
CA ILE A 39 8.90 0.32 7.30
C ILE A 39 9.62 -0.15 8.55
N GLY A 40 8.90 -0.26 9.66
CA GLY A 40 9.46 -0.59 10.97
C GLY A 40 9.31 0.57 11.96
N GLN A 41 10.02 0.43 13.09
CA GLN A 41 10.02 1.45 14.14
C GLN A 41 10.87 2.64 13.71
N VAL A 42 10.29 3.84 13.82
CA VAL A 42 10.94 5.10 13.49
C VAL A 42 10.76 6.16 14.59
N GLY A 43 11.58 7.21 14.55
CA GLY A 43 11.67 8.26 15.55
C GLY A 43 12.39 7.83 16.84
N LEU A 44 12.73 8.82 17.68
CA LEU A 44 13.51 8.62 18.91
C LEU A 44 12.86 7.65 19.91
N VAL A 45 11.53 7.72 20.04
CA VAL A 45 10.76 6.86 20.97
C VAL A 45 10.35 5.54 20.32
N GLY A 46 10.55 5.39 19.00
CA GLY A 46 10.11 4.22 18.23
C GLY A 46 8.58 4.16 18.08
N HIS A 47 8.10 4.39 16.87
CA HIS A 47 6.70 4.16 16.50
C HIS A 47 6.59 3.69 15.07
N ILE A 48 5.46 3.06 14.72
CA ILE A 48 5.13 2.75 13.32
C ILE A 48 4.65 4.03 12.65
N SER A 49 5.28 4.38 11.53
CA SER A 49 4.92 5.59 10.78
C SER A 49 3.46 5.58 10.33
N HIS A 50 2.84 6.75 10.18
CA HIS A 50 1.46 6.84 9.69
C HIS A 50 1.31 6.18 8.29
N GLY A 51 2.27 6.41 7.40
CA GLY A 51 2.28 5.78 6.06
C GLY A 51 2.28 4.25 6.14
N GLU A 52 3.08 3.66 7.03
CA GLU A 52 3.08 2.21 7.23
C GLU A 52 1.77 1.70 7.84
N GLN A 53 1.16 2.44 8.78
CA GLN A 53 -0.13 2.07 9.34
C GLN A 53 -1.21 1.99 8.25
N VAL A 54 -1.27 2.99 7.37
CA VAL A 54 -2.20 3.03 6.24
C VAL A 54 -1.89 1.92 5.23
N TYR A 55 -0.62 1.74 4.85
CA TYR A 55 -0.16 0.63 4.01
C TYR A 55 -0.63 -0.73 4.54
N ARG A 56 -0.42 -1.01 5.83
CA ARG A 56 -0.82 -2.28 6.46
C ARG A 56 -2.34 -2.48 6.48
N ARG A 57 -3.14 -1.40 6.56
CA ARG A 57 -4.60 -1.47 6.45
C ARG A 57 -5.02 -1.83 5.02
N ILE A 58 -4.49 -1.14 4.02
CA ILE A 58 -4.74 -1.43 2.60
C ILE A 58 -4.32 -2.87 2.26
N LEU A 59 -3.19 -3.34 2.79
CA LEU A 59 -2.69 -4.69 2.53
C LEU A 59 -3.65 -5.80 3.00
N ARG A 60 -4.44 -5.52 4.05
CA ARG A 60 -5.46 -6.45 4.57
C ARG A 60 -6.84 -6.29 3.90
N SER A 61 -7.03 -5.24 3.09
CA SER A 61 -8.28 -5.01 2.37
C SER A 61 -8.41 -5.99 1.20
N PRO A 62 -9.62 -6.51 0.91
CA PRO A 62 -9.89 -7.28 -0.32
C PRO A 62 -9.50 -6.51 -1.60
N SER A 63 -9.59 -5.18 -1.57
CA SER A 63 -9.20 -4.29 -2.67
C SER A 63 -7.71 -3.97 -2.74
N GLY A 64 -6.88 -4.50 -1.83
CA GLY A 64 -5.50 -4.05 -1.62
C GLY A 64 -4.65 -4.05 -2.89
N PHE A 65 -4.75 -5.10 -3.71
CA PHE A 65 -4.02 -5.16 -4.98
C PHE A 65 -4.44 -4.04 -5.94
N ARG A 66 -5.75 -3.82 -6.11
CA ARG A 66 -6.29 -2.76 -6.98
C ARG A 66 -5.80 -1.39 -6.51
N ILE A 67 -5.87 -1.12 -5.21
CA ILE A 67 -5.44 0.15 -4.61
C ILE A 67 -3.95 0.40 -4.84
N PHE A 68 -3.09 -0.60 -4.57
CA PHE A 68 -1.65 -0.42 -4.82
C PHE A 68 -1.35 -0.27 -6.31
N ALA A 69 -2.06 -0.98 -7.18
CA ALA A 69 -1.92 -0.83 -8.63
C ALA A 69 -2.31 0.58 -9.12
N GLU A 70 -3.28 1.22 -8.47
CA GLU A 70 -3.69 2.60 -8.73
C GLU A 70 -2.64 3.59 -8.22
N LEU A 71 -2.23 3.49 -6.96
CA LEU A 71 -1.22 4.36 -6.35
C LEU A 71 0.11 4.34 -7.13
N LEU A 72 0.52 3.16 -7.62
CA LEU A 72 1.76 3.02 -8.39
C LEU A 72 1.72 3.79 -9.72
N ARG A 73 0.56 3.85 -10.37
CA ARG A 73 0.35 4.54 -11.66
C ARG A 73 -0.09 6.00 -11.50
N GLY A 74 -0.67 6.33 -10.34
CA GLY A 74 -1.25 7.64 -10.05
C GLY A 74 -0.20 8.74 -10.17
N ARG A 75 -0.48 9.78 -10.98
CA ARG A 75 0.44 10.92 -11.19
C ARG A 75 0.50 11.86 -9.99
N VAL A 76 -0.52 11.83 -9.14
CA VAL A 76 -0.64 12.69 -7.94
C VAL A 76 0.02 12.04 -6.72
N ALA A 77 0.22 10.71 -6.74
CA ALA A 77 0.86 10.01 -5.64
C ALA A 77 2.34 10.40 -5.52
N THR A 78 2.78 10.68 -4.30
CA THR A 78 4.19 10.93 -4.01
C THR A 78 5.04 9.72 -4.37
N THR A 79 6.34 9.95 -4.48
CA THR A 79 7.28 8.88 -4.80
C THR A 79 7.33 7.86 -3.66
N GLU A 80 7.19 8.32 -2.42
CA GLU A 80 7.09 7.54 -1.19
C GLU A 80 5.82 6.68 -1.16
N ALA A 81 4.67 7.24 -1.56
CA ALA A 81 3.41 6.49 -1.71
C ALA A 81 3.55 5.36 -2.73
N ARG A 82 4.19 5.66 -3.87
CA ARG A 82 4.48 4.67 -4.92
C ARG A 82 5.42 3.56 -4.44
N LEU A 83 6.32 3.82 -3.49
CA LEU A 83 7.13 2.78 -2.85
C LEU A 83 6.32 1.88 -1.93
N TYR A 84 5.40 2.43 -1.12
CA TYR A 84 4.44 1.60 -0.38
C TYR A 84 3.58 0.74 -1.33
N ALA A 85 3.19 1.29 -2.48
CA ALA A 85 2.50 0.53 -3.51
C ALA A 85 3.37 -0.61 -4.06
N ALA A 86 4.63 -0.34 -4.37
CA ALA A 86 5.58 -1.38 -4.79
C ALA A 86 5.74 -2.49 -3.73
N CYS A 87 5.80 -2.14 -2.45
CA CYS A 87 5.78 -3.10 -1.33
C CYS A 87 4.51 -3.96 -1.35
N GLY A 88 3.35 -3.34 -1.54
CA GLY A 88 2.06 -4.01 -1.62
C GLY A 88 1.99 -5.00 -2.78
N ILE A 89 2.42 -4.58 -3.98
CA ILE A 89 2.52 -5.45 -5.15
C ILE A 89 3.50 -6.60 -4.90
N ARG A 90 4.66 -6.35 -4.29
CA ARG A 90 5.63 -7.40 -3.96
C ARG A 90 5.05 -8.47 -3.04
N HIS A 91 4.19 -8.07 -2.10
CA HIS A 91 3.55 -8.94 -1.13
C HIS A 91 2.39 -9.74 -1.76
N LEU A 92 1.50 -9.06 -2.48
CA LEU A 92 0.26 -9.65 -3.00
C LEU A 92 0.44 -10.36 -4.34
N ALA A 93 1.33 -9.88 -5.20
CA ALA A 93 1.56 -10.41 -6.55
C ALA A 93 3.05 -10.35 -6.93
N PRO A 94 3.92 -11.17 -6.31
CA PRO A 94 5.36 -11.20 -6.55
C PRO A 94 5.76 -11.21 -8.03
N ALA A 95 5.09 -12.02 -8.85
CA ALA A 95 5.39 -12.18 -10.27
C ALA A 95 5.09 -10.90 -11.09
N ALA A 96 4.20 -10.03 -10.62
CA ALA A 96 3.84 -8.79 -11.30
C ALA A 96 4.79 -7.62 -10.97
N PHE A 97 5.65 -7.77 -9.94
CA PHE A 97 6.46 -6.68 -9.40
C PHE A 97 7.32 -5.97 -10.45
N ASP A 98 8.12 -6.73 -11.22
CA ASP A 98 9.03 -6.15 -12.21
C ASP A 98 8.27 -5.41 -13.31
N GLY A 99 7.19 -6.01 -13.81
CA GLY A 99 6.36 -5.41 -14.86
C GLY A 99 5.67 -4.13 -14.40
N MET A 100 5.12 -4.13 -13.18
CA MET A 100 4.36 -2.99 -12.65
C MET A 100 5.24 -1.84 -12.17
N THR A 101 6.44 -2.11 -11.68
CA THR A 101 7.37 -1.07 -11.19
C THR A 101 8.28 -0.49 -12.28
N ARG A 102 8.14 -0.92 -13.54
CA ARG A 102 9.01 -0.51 -14.65
C ARG A 102 9.05 1.01 -14.83
N GLU A 103 7.90 1.67 -14.82
CA GLU A 103 7.83 3.14 -14.99
C GLU A 103 8.47 3.88 -13.82
N LEU A 104 8.19 3.43 -12.59
CA LEU A 104 8.80 3.99 -11.38
C LEU A 104 10.34 3.81 -11.38
N ARG A 105 10.82 2.66 -11.87
CA ARG A 105 12.26 2.41 -12.05
C ARG A 105 12.87 3.34 -13.10
N ALA A 106 12.20 3.50 -14.25
CA ALA A 106 12.69 4.32 -15.35
C ALA A 106 12.68 5.84 -15.05
N ALA A 107 11.83 6.30 -14.12
CA ALA A 107 11.75 7.71 -13.75
C ALA A 107 13.05 8.26 -13.12
N GLY A 108 13.93 7.40 -12.59
CA GLY A 108 15.21 7.83 -12.01
C GLY A 108 15.07 8.76 -10.80
N SER A 109 13.92 8.76 -10.12
CA SER A 109 13.66 9.62 -8.98
C SER A 109 14.26 9.07 -7.68
N SER A 110 14.21 9.91 -6.65
CA SER A 110 14.58 9.56 -5.28
C SER A 110 13.42 9.77 -4.32
N ALA A 111 13.43 9.04 -3.22
CA ALA A 111 12.46 9.15 -2.14
C ALA A 111 13.13 9.51 -0.81
N SER A 112 12.37 10.17 0.05
CA SER A 112 12.74 10.42 1.44
C SER A 112 12.40 9.19 2.27
N VAL A 113 13.40 8.53 2.81
CA VAL A 113 13.28 7.28 3.55
C VAL A 113 13.72 7.48 4.99
N LEU A 114 12.85 7.11 5.92
CA LEU A 114 13.10 7.22 7.35
C LEU A 114 13.47 5.84 7.90
N TYR A 115 14.70 5.73 8.39
CA TYR A 115 15.22 4.57 9.11
C TYR A 115 15.44 5.00 10.55
N THR A 116 14.89 4.27 11.52
CA THR A 116 15.00 4.66 12.93
C THR A 116 14.68 6.15 13.08
N ASP A 117 15.64 6.98 13.45
CA ASP A 117 15.59 8.42 13.64
C ASP A 117 16.28 9.23 12.51
N ILE A 118 16.72 8.59 11.43
CA ILE A 118 17.48 9.20 10.33
C ILE A 118 16.66 9.26 9.04
N LEU A 119 16.42 10.47 8.55
CA LEU A 119 15.82 10.71 7.23
C LEU A 119 16.91 10.83 6.16
N ARG A 120 16.83 10.00 5.11
CA ARG A 120 17.78 10.00 3.99
C ARG A 120 17.05 10.08 2.66
N ARG A 121 17.69 10.67 1.66
CA ARG A 121 17.18 10.68 0.29
C ARG A 121 17.88 9.59 -0.50
N GLU A 122 17.12 8.67 -1.09
CA GLU A 122 17.66 7.47 -1.73
C GLU A 122 17.12 7.25 -3.14
N SER A 123 17.97 6.71 -4.02
CA SER A 123 17.61 6.40 -5.41
C SER A 123 16.69 5.19 -5.49
N ILE A 124 15.73 5.25 -6.41
CA ILE A 124 14.67 4.25 -6.55
C ILE A 124 15.01 3.20 -7.58
N GLY A 125 15.37 3.66 -8.78
CA GLY A 125 15.53 2.82 -9.96
C GLY A 125 16.96 2.36 -10.24
N GLU A 126 17.95 2.92 -9.55
CA GLU A 126 19.35 2.50 -9.68
C GLU A 126 19.57 1.07 -9.18
N ARG A 127 20.66 0.45 -9.66
CA ARG A 127 21.08 -0.88 -9.23
C ARG A 127 21.37 -0.88 -7.72
N GLY A 128 20.67 -1.74 -6.98
CA GLY A 128 20.75 -1.77 -5.51
C GLY A 128 19.92 -0.67 -4.82
N GLY A 129 19.20 0.14 -5.60
CA GLY A 129 18.26 1.14 -5.10
C GLY A 129 17.02 0.53 -4.44
N LEU A 130 16.08 1.39 -4.09
CA LEU A 130 14.92 1.01 -3.28
C LEU A 130 14.10 -0.14 -3.90
N LEU A 131 13.85 -0.13 -5.22
CA LEU A 131 13.06 -1.19 -5.85
C LEU A 131 13.76 -2.55 -5.86
N ASP A 132 15.09 -2.58 -5.96
CA ASP A 132 15.84 -3.83 -5.90
C ASP A 132 15.82 -4.42 -4.49
N ARG A 133 15.90 -3.56 -3.46
CA ARG A 133 15.77 -3.98 -2.06
C ARG A 133 14.37 -4.50 -1.75
N ILE A 134 13.32 -3.80 -2.21
CA ILE A 134 11.93 -4.26 -2.07
C ILE A 134 11.74 -5.60 -2.78
N LYS A 135 12.26 -5.77 -4.00
CA LYS A 135 12.17 -7.03 -4.74
C LYS A 135 12.78 -8.19 -3.96
N LYS A 136 13.99 -7.98 -3.44
CA LYS A 136 14.78 -9.00 -2.75
C LYS A 136 14.20 -9.35 -1.39
N ASN A 137 13.87 -8.35 -0.58
CA ASN A 137 13.58 -8.53 0.85
C ASN A 137 12.09 -8.38 1.19
N GLY A 138 11.29 -7.85 0.27
CA GLY A 138 9.96 -7.34 0.59
C GLY A 138 10.02 -6.11 1.50
N CYS A 139 8.89 -5.81 2.13
CA CYS A 139 8.75 -4.72 3.10
C CYS A 139 8.20 -5.28 4.42
N ASN A 140 9.03 -6.04 5.11
CA ASN A 140 8.73 -6.62 6.42
C ASN A 140 9.49 -5.86 7.53
N ALA A 141 9.28 -6.25 8.79
CA ALA A 141 9.96 -5.64 9.94
C ALA A 141 11.50 -5.68 9.87
N SER A 142 12.08 -6.52 9.00
CA SER A 142 13.52 -6.65 8.75
C SER A 142 14.04 -5.74 7.64
N TYR A 143 13.21 -4.84 7.09
CA TYR A 143 13.61 -3.93 6.00
C TYR A 143 14.88 -3.12 6.32
N HIS A 144 15.17 -2.90 7.60
CA HIS A 144 16.32 -2.14 8.09
C HIS A 144 17.60 -2.96 8.34
N LEU A 145 17.58 -4.29 8.29
CA LEU A 145 18.69 -5.14 8.75
C LEU A 145 19.84 -5.34 7.73
N HIS A 146 19.83 -4.61 6.62
CA HIS A 146 20.81 -4.79 5.54
C HIS A 146 21.53 -3.49 5.14
N HIS A 147 21.57 -2.51 6.05
CA HIS A 147 22.38 -1.31 5.90
C HIS A 147 23.65 -1.39 6.74
#